data_AF-A0A1Q9PXR8-F1
#
_entry.id   AF-A0A1Q9PXR8-F1
#
_cell.length_a   1.000
_cell.length_b   1.000
_cell.length_c   1.000
_cell.angle_alpha   90.00
_cell.angle_beta   90.00
_cell.angle_gamma   90.00
#
_symmetry.space_group_name_H-M   'P 1'
#
loop_
_entity.id
_entity.type
_entity.pdbx_description
1 polymer ?
#
loop_
_entity_poly.entity_id
_entity_poly.type
_entity_poly.pdbx_seq_one_letter_code
_entity_poly.pdbx_strand_id
1 'polypeptide(L)'
;MPLVTLLEYLKNNNLKHNILVVDQVALNDVKLDFYEISSENCWIHTDQGHEIKLDLTKFKKITFDAGAWKATNSTEMIRCINSLENEIPYNAYLENAKDEIFAGFYGIGK
;
A
#
# COMPACT_ATOMS: atom_id res chain seq x y z
N MET A 1 -0.33 11.08 5.62
CA MET A 1 -1.35 10.01 5.44
C MET A 1 -0.60 8.68 5.37
N PRO A 2 -1.04 7.62 6.07
CA PRO A 2 -0.32 6.33 6.11
C PRO A 2 -0.10 5.71 4.72
N LEU A 3 -1.07 5.83 3.81
CA LEU A 3 -0.92 5.39 2.42
C LEU A 3 0.23 6.12 1.70
N VAL A 4 0.28 7.46 1.77
CA VAL A 4 1.37 8.24 1.19
C VAL A 4 2.73 7.78 1.73
N THR A 5 2.81 7.53 3.05
CA THR A 5 4.03 7.02 3.67
C THR A 5 4.42 5.63 3.15
N LEU A 6 3.46 4.73 2.91
CA LEU A 6 3.72 3.44 2.26
C LEU A 6 4.25 3.63 0.84
N LEU A 7 3.58 4.45 0.03
CA LEU A 7 3.94 4.68 -1.37
C LEU A 7 5.34 5.30 -1.49
N GLU A 8 5.64 6.32 -0.68
CA GLU A 8 7.00 6.88 -0.62
C GLU A 8 8.05 5.83 -0.26
N TYR A 9 7.76 4.98 0.72
CA TYR A 9 8.68 3.91 1.11
C TYR A 9 8.92 2.91 -0.04
N LEU A 10 7.85 2.45 -0.72
CA LEU A 10 7.96 1.53 -1.85
C LEU A 10 8.74 2.13 -3.02
N LYS A 11 8.47 3.40 -3.35
CA LYS A 11 9.16 4.14 -4.42
C LYS A 11 10.63 4.34 -4.09
N ASN A 12 10.94 4.90 -2.93
CA ASN A 12 12.30 5.31 -2.57
C ASN A 12 13.24 4.11 -2.37
N ASN A 13 12.71 2.95 -1.97
CA ASN A 13 13.47 1.71 -1.83
C ASN A 13 13.39 0.80 -3.05
N ASN A 14 12.71 1.21 -4.12
CA ASN A 14 12.58 0.45 -5.37
C ASN A 14 12.07 -1.00 -5.17
N LEU A 15 11.13 -1.16 -4.24
CA LEU A 15 10.67 -2.47 -3.77
C LEU A 15 9.64 -3.07 -4.72
N LYS A 16 9.88 -4.32 -5.12
CA LYS A 16 8.92 -5.12 -5.88
C LYS A 16 7.78 -5.58 -4.99
N HIS A 17 6.59 -5.61 -5.57
CA HIS A 17 5.37 -6.04 -4.91
C HIS A 17 4.29 -6.38 -5.94
N ASN A 18 3.22 -7.03 -5.49
CA ASN A 18 1.99 -7.19 -6.25
C ASN A 18 0.97 -6.16 -5.75
N ILE A 19 0.09 -5.70 -6.64
CA ILE A 19 -1.02 -4.82 -6.26
C ILE A 19 -2.32 -5.54 -6.61
N LEU A 20 -3.21 -5.64 -5.63
CA LEU A 20 -4.57 -6.14 -5.83
C LEU A 20 -5.57 -5.05 -5.45
N VAL A 21 -6.42 -4.66 -6.39
CA VAL A 21 -7.62 -3.86 -6.11
C VAL A 21 -8.82 -4.78 -6.27
N VAL A 22 -9.57 -4.94 -5.18
CA VAL A 22 -10.65 -5.92 -5.09
C VAL A 22 -11.67 -5.69 -6.21
N ASP A 23 -12.03 -6.78 -6.89
CA ASP A 23 -12.96 -6.82 -8.03
C ASP A 23 -12.58 -5.96 -9.25
N GLN A 24 -11.34 -5.50 -9.36
CA GLN A 24 -10.90 -4.64 -10.47
C GLN A 24 -9.65 -5.15 -11.19
N VAL A 25 -8.52 -5.26 -10.49
CA VAL A 25 -7.23 -5.53 -11.13
C VAL A 25 -6.25 -6.23 -10.19
N ALA A 26 -5.44 -7.13 -10.75
CA ALA A 26 -4.29 -7.73 -10.08
C ALA A 26 -3.04 -7.50 -10.95
N LEU A 27 -2.06 -6.80 -10.39
CA LEU A 27 -0.74 -6.58 -11.00
C LEU A 27 0.30 -7.37 -10.21
N ASN A 28 1.21 -8.03 -10.92
CA ASN A 28 2.21 -8.91 -10.31
C ASN A 28 3.63 -8.41 -10.60
N ASP A 29 4.50 -8.48 -9.59
CA ASP A 29 5.93 -8.15 -9.67
C ASP A 29 6.18 -6.77 -10.30
N VAL A 30 5.45 -5.77 -9.80
CA VAL A 30 5.56 -4.36 -10.22
C VAL A 30 6.38 -3.55 -9.23
N LYS A 31 6.90 -2.42 -9.70
CA LYS A 31 7.48 -1.37 -8.85
C LYS A 31 6.69 -0.10 -8.99
N LEU A 32 6.68 0.70 -7.93
CA LEU A 32 6.06 2.01 -7.94
C LEU A 32 7.00 3.00 -8.64
N ASP A 33 6.54 3.61 -9.73
CA ASP A 33 7.27 4.68 -10.43
C ASP A 33 6.94 6.05 -9.79
N PHE A 34 5.67 6.45 -9.88
CA PHE A 34 5.16 7.63 -9.20
C PHE A 34 3.70 7.46 -8.77
N TYR A 35 3.22 8.39 -7.97
CA TYR A 35 1.83 8.44 -7.56
C TYR A 35 1.35 9.89 -7.49
N GLU A 36 0.05 10.08 -7.71
CA GLU A 36 -0.63 11.36 -7.56
C GLU A 36 -1.72 11.21 -6.51
N ILE A 37 -1.95 12.26 -5.73
CA ILE A 37 -2.95 12.22 -4.66
C ILE A 37 -3.80 13.50 -4.66
N SER A 38 -5.11 13.29 -4.52
CA SER A 38 -6.10 14.32 -4.25
C SER A 38 -6.86 14.00 -2.96
N SER A 39 -7.85 14.80 -2.59
CA SER A 39 -8.67 14.54 -1.40
C SER A 39 -9.47 13.23 -1.48
N GLU A 40 -9.83 12.79 -2.68
CA GLU A 40 -10.75 11.65 -2.89
C GLU A 40 -10.10 10.47 -3.60
N ASN A 41 -8.97 10.68 -4.26
CA ASN A 41 -8.39 9.68 -5.15
C ASN A 41 -6.86 9.64 -5.03
N CYS A 42 -6.31 8.44 -5.19
CA CYS A 42 -4.88 8.21 -5.38
C CYS A 42 -4.67 7.45 -6.69
N TRP A 43 -3.81 7.99 -7.56
CA TRP A 43 -3.36 7.34 -8.77
C TRP A 43 -1.96 6.77 -8.54
N ILE A 44 -1.77 5.52 -8.93
CA ILE A 44 -0.55 4.76 -8.76
C ILE A 44 -0.07 4.37 -10.15
N HIS A 45 1.15 4.77 -10.49
CA HIS A 45 1.79 4.46 -11.76
C HIS A 45 2.95 3.49 -11.52
N THR A 46 2.97 2.39 -12.28
CA THR A 46 4.00 1.36 -12.14
C THR A 46 5.09 1.48 -13.20
N ASP A 47 6.25 0.88 -12.95
CA ASP A 47 7.36 0.75 -13.90
C ASP A 47 6.99 0.04 -15.22
N GLN A 48 5.90 -0.73 -15.21
CA GLN A 48 5.35 -1.42 -16.38
C GLN A 48 4.30 -0.59 -17.15
N GLY A 49 4.10 0.69 -16.78
CA GLY A 49 3.17 1.59 -17.47
C GLY A 49 1.70 1.43 -17.09
N HIS A 50 1.38 0.64 -16.07
CA HIS A 50 0.02 0.55 -15.53
C HIS A 50 -0.35 1.80 -14.73
N GLU A 51 -1.63 2.16 -14.78
CA GLU A 51 -2.26 3.16 -13.93
C GLU A 51 -3.37 2.51 -13.10
N ILE A 52 -3.33 2.69 -11.79
CA ILE A 52 -4.36 2.21 -10.85
C ILE A 52 -4.93 3.40 -10.12
N LYS A 53 -6.27 3.48 -10.05
CA LYS A 53 -6.97 4.51 -9.29
C LYS A 53 -7.61 3.91 -8.03
N LEU A 54 -7.24 4.44 -6.87
CA LEU A 54 -7.81 4.11 -5.56
C LEU A 54 -8.76 5.21 -5.09
N ASP A 55 -9.94 4.81 -4.63
CA ASP A 55 -10.93 5.69 -3.99
C ASP A 55 -10.59 5.88 -2.50
N LEU A 56 -10.07 7.05 -2.15
CA LEU A 56 -9.66 7.39 -0.80
C LEU A 56 -10.83 7.72 0.12
N THR A 57 -12.03 7.95 -0.40
CA THR A 57 -13.22 8.14 0.45
C THR A 57 -13.54 6.88 1.26
N LYS A 58 -13.10 5.71 0.76
CA LYS A 58 -13.21 4.43 1.45
C LYS A 58 -12.08 4.19 2.45
N PHE A 59 -10.97 4.91 2.35
CA PHE A 59 -9.76 4.60 3.11
C PHE A 59 -9.92 4.91 4.61
N LYS A 60 -9.66 3.92 5.47
CA LYS A 60 -9.65 4.10 6.93
C LYS A 60 -8.28 3.89 7.55
N LYS A 61 -7.60 2.79 7.21
CA LYS A 61 -6.33 2.37 7.84
C LYS A 61 -5.58 1.38 6.96
N ILE A 62 -4.32 1.11 7.34
CA ILE A 62 -3.51 0.02 6.78
C ILE A 62 -3.19 -0.99 7.88
N THR A 63 -3.29 -2.28 7.54
CA THR A 63 -2.87 -3.40 8.41
C THR A 63 -1.82 -4.25 7.69
N PHE A 64 -1.03 -5.02 8.43
CA PHE A 64 0.01 -5.90 7.90
C PHE A 64 -0.22 -7.35 8.34
N ASP A 65 0.41 -8.31 7.65
CA ASP A 65 0.23 -9.77 7.83
C ASP A 65 0.33 -10.26 9.27
N ALA A 66 1.15 -9.61 10.09
CA ALA A 66 1.04 -9.76 11.53
C ALA A 66 -0.12 -8.86 12.00
N GLY A 67 -1.30 -9.44 12.24
CA GLY A 67 -2.48 -8.75 12.79
C GLY A 67 -2.27 -7.98 14.12
N ALA A 68 -1.03 -7.92 14.62
CA ALA A 68 -0.55 -7.06 15.69
C ALA A 68 -0.21 -5.63 15.24
N TRP A 69 0.02 -5.35 13.94
CA TRP A 69 0.50 -4.06 13.47
C TRP A 69 -0.53 -3.34 12.58
N LYS A 70 -0.92 -2.14 13.02
CA LYS A 70 -1.92 -1.29 12.37
C LYS A 70 -1.43 0.16 12.33
N ALA A 71 -1.73 0.86 11.24
CA ALA A 71 -1.42 2.27 11.09
C ALA A 71 -2.63 3.07 10.60
N THR A 72 -3.01 4.07 11.38
CA THR A 72 -4.06 5.06 11.07
C THR A 72 -3.48 6.42 10.70
N ASN A 73 -2.21 6.66 11.03
CA ASN A 73 -1.47 7.89 10.73
C ASN A 73 -0.03 7.58 10.27
N SER A 74 0.68 8.60 9.80
CA SER A 74 2.04 8.44 9.26
C SER A 74 3.08 8.02 10.30
N THR A 75 2.94 8.44 11.56
CA THR A 75 3.87 8.05 12.63
C THR A 75 3.76 6.56 12.95
N GLU A 76 2.54 6.04 13.06
CA GLU A 76 2.28 4.60 13.22
C GLU A 76 2.80 3.80 12.03
N MET A 77 2.64 4.33 10.82
CA MET A 77 3.11 3.70 9.60
C MET A 77 4.64 3.54 9.59
N ILE A 78 5.38 4.59 9.93
CA ILE A 78 6.87 4.54 10.02
C ILE A 78 7.30 3.47 11.03
N ARG A 79 6.62 3.38 12.18
CA ARG A 79 6.92 2.35 13.20
C ARG A 79 6.68 0.94 12.66
N CYS A 80 5.59 0.73 11.93
CA CYS A 80 5.31 -0.55 11.29
C CYS A 80 6.41 -0.91 10.28
N ILE A 81 6.78 0.02 9.40
CA ILE A 81 7.84 -0.18 8.38
C ILE A 81 9.17 -0.57 9.05
N ASN A 82 9.63 0.19 10.04
CA ASN A 82 10.90 -0.09 10.71
C ASN A 82 10.90 -1.45 11.44
N SER A 83 9.73 -1.90 11.89
CA SER A 83 9.59 -3.22 12.53
C SER A 83 9.59 -4.35 11.49
N LEU A 84 9.06 -4.09 10.29
CA LEU A 84 8.93 -5.04 9.18
C LEU A 84 10.15 -5.13 8.26
N GLU A 85 11.07 -4.16 8.31
CA GLU A 85 12.22 -4.09 7.39
C GLU A 85 13.10 -5.36 7.42
N ASN A 86 13.11 -6.08 8.54
CA ASN A 86 13.82 -7.36 8.69
C ASN A 86 12.94 -8.61 8.45
N GLU A 87 11.65 -8.44 8.17
CA GLU A 87 10.63 -9.50 8.04
C GLU A 87 9.98 -9.50 6.65
N ILE A 88 10.82 -9.40 5.62
CA ILE A 88 10.41 -9.52 4.22
C ILE A 88 10.26 -11.00 3.83
N PRO A 89 9.25 -11.39 3.02
CA PRO A 89 8.20 -10.54 2.47
C PRO A 89 7.03 -10.34 3.42
N TYR A 90 6.39 -9.18 3.32
CA TYR A 90 5.15 -8.86 4.03
C TYR A 90 4.11 -8.23 3.09
N ASN A 91 2.85 -8.24 3.50
CA ASN A 91 1.75 -7.56 2.80
C ASN A 91 1.21 -6.39 3.63
N ALA A 92 0.67 -5.40 2.92
CA ALA A 92 -0.05 -4.27 3.48
C ALA A 92 -1.47 -4.23 2.90
N TYR A 93 -2.47 -4.20 3.77
CA TYR A 93 -3.88 -4.23 3.41
C TYR A 93 -4.52 -2.86 3.66
N LEU A 94 -5.21 -2.32 2.66
CA LEU A 94 -5.97 -1.10 2.77
C LEU A 94 -7.41 -1.46 3.13
N GLU A 95 -7.83 -1.03 4.32
CA GLU A 95 -9.14 -1.34 4.88
C GLU A 95 -10.05 -0.11 4.91
N ASN A 96 -11.34 -0.37 4.71
CA ASN A 96 -12.38 0.64 4.83
C ASN A 96 -12.92 0.79 6.26
N ALA A 97 -13.93 1.63 6.46
CA ALA A 97 -14.52 1.87 7.79
C ALA A 97 -15.24 0.64 8.39
N LYS A 98 -15.50 -0.40 7.59
CA LYS A 98 -16.07 -1.69 8.02
C LYS A 98 -15.00 -2.77 8.18
N ASP A 99 -13.71 -2.40 8.14
CA ASP A 99 -12.57 -3.32 8.16
C ASP A 99 -12.52 -4.28 6.95
N GLU A 100 -13.24 -3.95 5.86
CA GLU A 100 -13.17 -4.70 4.61
C GLU A 100 -11.97 -4.22 3.79
N ILE A 101 -11.18 -5.17 3.29
CA ILE A 101 -10.04 -4.89 2.41
C ILE A 101 -10.58 -4.48 1.05
N PHE A 102 -10.17 -3.31 0.56
CA PHE A 102 -10.54 -2.85 -0.79
C PHE A 102 -9.34 -2.82 -1.76
N ALA A 103 -8.11 -2.78 -1.22
CA ALA A 103 -6.89 -2.93 -1.99
C ALA A 103 -5.77 -3.48 -1.09
N GLY A 104 -4.70 -4.01 -1.69
CA GLY A 104 -3.53 -4.44 -0.96
C GLY A 104 -2.26 -4.51 -1.80
N PHE A 105 -1.15 -4.40 -1.10
CA PHE A 105 0.21 -4.51 -1.62
C PHE A 105 0.81 -5.79 -1.05
N TYR A 106 1.11 -6.76 -1.89
CA TYR A 106 1.48 -8.11 -1.45
C TYR A 106 2.92 -8.44 -1.81
N GLY A 107 3.59 -9.21 -0.97
CA GLY A 107 4.95 -9.67 -1.21
C GLY A 107 5.95 -8.51 -1.32
N ILE A 108 5.78 -7.47 -0.50
CA ILE A 108 6.67 -6.30 -0.52
C ILE A 108 8.09 -6.73 -0.18
N GLY A 109 9.02 -6.39 -1.06
CA GLY A 109 10.45 -6.69 -0.91
C GLY A 109 10.87 -8.09 -1.40
N LYS A 110 9.97 -8.83 -2.06
CA LYS A 110 10.27 -10.11 -2.71
C LYS A 110 11.26 -9.99 -3.88
#